data_AF-A0A0Q7NPB0-F1
#
_entry.id   AF-A0A0Q7NPB0-F1
#
_cell.length_a   1.000
_cell.length_b   1.000
_cell.length_c   1.000
_cell.angle_alpha   90.00
_cell.angle_beta   90.00
_cell.angle_gamma   90.00
#
_symmetry.space_group_name_H-M   'P 1'
#
loop_
_entity.id
_entity.type
_entity.pdbx_description
1 polymer ?
#
loop_
_entity_poly.entity_id
_entity_poly.type
_entity_poly.pdbx_seq_one_letter_code
_entity_poly.pdbx_strand_id
1 'polypeptide(L)'
;MDDSSLIWDDGALVTIDQRGLPHEVRELRLRTVDEVIEAITTLAIRGAPAIGIAGAFGVVIATRAHTHDGVPGEAGDSTDGIPDNGGSPVQSLPGETEIRTRRVVDVAAVQAEADRIAAARPTAVNLAWAVDRVRGRVADGADAVLAETLEMLAEDGRVNLAAATHAADLVQHLCGARPLRLLTHCNTGRLATSAVGTAIGALRVLHERGVVEDVIVDETRPLLQGARLTAWELAEAGIPHRLTIDSAAAWAMATGQVDAVLVGADRITANGDVANKIGTFTLALAARHHGIPFIVVAPESTRDTAMATGAQIVVEQRAAAEVTGFGGVDTAPAGTAVFNPAFDVTPTDLVTAVVTENGVVYRNSDTYDEHGRASAATVENPDRPLAARGQAIAATARQLYERGWMPGTAGNISVRIDPADALVTASGLSKGELGADDTVLVAIADTIARPGQSRKPSAETSIHTAVYRTRPAGAVVHVHSPFATALATTSARPGGAVTPLRISGFELLKGFGLTDPSTVVIPVFPNWPDVARIGADIDTYLSENPDAPPILFITGHGITTWGDTLAQARDRAECLEALCELIARTGRTDAMPLEIGPT
;
A
#
# COMPACT_ATOMS: atom_id res chain seq x y z
N MET A 1 9.49 18.16 -22.65
CA MET A 1 9.86 19.24 -21.72
C MET A 1 9.12 20.50 -22.15
N ASP A 2 7.84 20.59 -21.79
CA ASP A 2 7.22 21.74 -21.10
C ASP A 2 5.82 21.30 -20.65
N ASP A 3 5.74 20.27 -19.79
CA ASP A 3 4.48 19.62 -19.34
C ASP A 3 4.06 20.18 -17.97
N SER A 4 4.30 21.47 -17.73
CA SER A 4 3.95 22.14 -16.49
C SER A 4 2.56 22.75 -16.55
N SER A 5 1.82 22.67 -15.43
CA SER A 5 0.54 23.36 -15.25
C SER A 5 0.70 24.81 -14.78
N LEU A 6 1.93 25.24 -14.45
CA LEU A 6 2.25 26.56 -13.90
C LEU A 6 3.44 27.14 -14.69
N ILE A 7 3.18 28.17 -15.49
CA ILE A 7 4.19 28.78 -16.36
C ILE A 7 4.38 30.23 -15.92
N TRP A 8 5.64 30.68 -15.85
CA TRP A 8 5.93 32.09 -15.68
C TRP A 8 6.15 32.76 -17.03
N ASP A 9 5.29 33.70 -17.40
CA ASP A 9 5.36 34.36 -18.70
C ASP A 9 5.00 35.85 -18.60
N ASP A 10 5.84 36.70 -19.19
CA ASP A 10 5.73 38.17 -19.19
C ASP A 10 5.28 38.77 -17.84
N GLY A 11 5.92 38.30 -16.76
CA GLY A 11 5.66 38.77 -15.39
C GLY A 11 4.32 38.37 -14.79
N ALA A 12 3.68 37.34 -15.33
CA ALA A 12 2.47 36.75 -14.80
C ALA A 12 2.65 35.25 -14.56
N LEU A 13 1.90 34.71 -13.59
CA LEU A 13 1.65 33.28 -13.48
C LEU A 13 0.55 32.90 -14.46
N VAL A 14 0.88 31.99 -15.39
CA VAL A 14 -0.02 31.42 -16.37
C VAL A 14 -0.38 29.99 -15.97
N THR A 15 -1.67 29.67 -15.97
CA THR A 15 -2.18 28.33 -15.61
C THR A 15 -3.54 28.06 -16.23
N ILE A 16 -4.02 26.82 -16.18
CA ILE A 16 -5.35 26.45 -16.66
C ILE A 16 -6.37 26.60 -15.52
N ASP A 17 -7.52 27.22 -15.80
CA ASP A 17 -8.66 27.26 -14.88
C ASP A 17 -9.28 25.86 -14.74
N GLN A 18 -8.91 25.15 -13.68
CA GLN A 18 -9.42 23.79 -13.43
C GLN A 18 -10.93 23.74 -13.15
N ARG A 19 -11.61 24.87 -12.94
CA ARG A 19 -13.07 24.94 -12.77
C ARG A 19 -13.80 24.77 -14.11
N GLY A 20 -13.20 25.24 -15.21
CA GLY A 20 -13.77 25.15 -16.56
C GLY A 20 -13.67 23.75 -17.16
N LEU A 21 -12.69 22.95 -16.72
CA LEU A 21 -12.50 21.59 -17.22
C LEU A 21 -13.65 20.64 -16.81
N PRO A 22 -14.06 19.71 -17.68
CA PRO A 22 -13.48 19.40 -19.01
C PRO A 22 -14.12 20.18 -20.17
N HIS A 23 -15.06 21.09 -19.90
CA HIS A 23 -15.87 21.75 -20.94
C HIS A 23 -15.11 22.83 -21.71
N GLU A 24 -14.26 23.58 -21.00
CA GLU A 24 -13.49 24.68 -21.57
C GLU A 24 -12.07 24.68 -21.00
N VAL A 25 -11.08 24.72 -21.89
CA VAL A 25 -9.68 24.99 -21.53
C VAL A 25 -9.49 26.50 -21.53
N ARG A 26 -9.64 27.12 -20.35
CA ARG A 26 -9.41 28.55 -20.16
C ARG A 26 -8.07 28.78 -19.51
N GLU A 27 -7.24 29.61 -20.13
CA GLU A 27 -6.00 30.10 -19.52
C GLU A 27 -6.29 31.26 -18.56
N LEU A 28 -5.67 31.21 -17.38
CA LEU A 28 -5.61 32.30 -16.42
C LEU A 28 -4.23 32.92 -16.45
N ARG A 29 -4.19 34.25 -16.41
CA ARG A 29 -2.95 35.02 -16.38
C ARG A 29 -2.98 35.98 -15.20
N LEU A 30 -2.36 35.55 -14.11
CA LEU A 30 -2.44 36.16 -12.79
C LEU A 30 -1.25 37.13 -12.61
N ARG A 31 -1.56 38.41 -12.42
CA ARG A 31 -0.60 39.53 -12.31
C ARG A 31 -0.61 40.20 -10.95
N THR A 32 -1.57 39.86 -10.08
CA THR A 32 -1.70 40.42 -8.74
C THR A 32 -1.77 39.31 -7.69
N VAL A 33 -1.43 39.65 -6.44
CA VAL A 33 -1.55 38.71 -5.31
C VAL A 33 -3.01 38.30 -5.09
N ASP A 34 -3.94 39.25 -5.24
CA ASP A 34 -5.39 39.00 -5.10
C ASP A 34 -5.88 37.94 -6.10
N GLU A 35 -5.43 38.01 -7.34
CA GLU A 35 -5.76 37.02 -8.38
C GLU A 35 -5.21 35.63 -8.06
N VAL A 36 -3.99 35.53 -7.50
CA VAL A 36 -3.41 34.25 -7.05
C VAL A 36 -4.20 33.67 -5.88
N ILE A 37 -4.53 34.48 -4.88
CA ILE A 37 -5.35 34.06 -3.73
C ILE A 37 -6.74 33.61 -4.19
N GLU A 38 -7.38 34.35 -5.10
CA GLU A 38 -8.67 33.97 -5.67
C GLU A 38 -8.59 32.63 -6.42
N ALA A 39 -7.55 32.43 -7.24
CA ALA A 39 -7.37 31.20 -8.00
C ALA A 39 -7.18 29.98 -7.07
N ILE A 40 -6.45 30.12 -5.97
CA ILE A 40 -6.25 29.07 -4.96
C ILE A 40 -7.53 28.78 -4.17
N THR A 41 -8.24 29.82 -3.72
CA THR A 41 -9.43 29.69 -2.85
C THR A 41 -10.66 29.18 -3.59
N THR A 42 -10.82 29.56 -4.86
CA THR A 42 -11.93 29.11 -5.71
C THR A 42 -11.65 27.77 -6.41
N LEU A 43 -10.49 27.15 -6.15
CA LEU A 43 -10.05 25.87 -6.75
C LEU A 43 -9.81 25.94 -8.27
N ALA A 44 -9.52 27.13 -8.80
CA ALA A 44 -8.97 27.26 -10.15
C ALA A 44 -7.56 26.65 -10.25
N ILE A 45 -6.78 26.77 -9.17
CA ILE A 45 -5.54 26.03 -8.93
C ILE A 45 -5.79 25.12 -7.73
N ARG A 46 -5.54 23.82 -7.88
CA ARG A 46 -5.69 22.84 -6.79
C ARG A 46 -4.66 21.73 -6.86
N GLY A 47 -4.51 21.03 -5.74
CA GLY A 47 -3.43 20.09 -5.51
C GLY A 47 -2.34 20.71 -4.66
N ALA A 48 -1.84 19.96 -3.66
CA ALA A 48 -1.02 20.54 -2.61
C ALA A 48 0.30 21.12 -3.13
N PRO A 49 1.07 20.43 -4.01
CA PRO A 49 2.26 21.03 -4.62
C PRO A 49 1.92 22.21 -5.54
N ALA A 50 0.85 22.11 -6.34
CA ALA A 50 0.42 23.17 -7.28
C ALA A 50 0.19 24.50 -6.58
N ILE A 51 -0.58 24.44 -5.48
CA ILE A 51 -0.92 25.61 -4.69
C ILE A 51 0.33 26.20 -4.03
N GLY A 52 1.26 25.36 -3.57
CA GLY A 52 2.55 25.81 -3.02
C GLY A 52 3.34 26.65 -4.02
N ILE A 53 3.58 26.11 -5.21
CA ILE A 53 4.35 26.80 -6.25
C ILE A 53 3.60 28.04 -6.77
N ALA A 54 2.27 27.99 -6.90
CA ALA A 54 1.46 29.16 -7.23
C ALA A 54 1.59 30.27 -6.17
N GLY A 55 1.64 29.90 -4.88
CA GLY A 55 1.90 30.83 -3.78
C GLY A 55 3.28 31.47 -3.86
N ALA A 56 4.32 30.69 -4.18
CA ALA A 56 5.67 31.20 -4.41
C ALA A 56 5.73 32.20 -5.58
N PHE A 57 5.04 31.93 -6.70
CA PHE A 57 4.87 32.90 -7.78
C PHE A 57 4.10 34.15 -7.33
N GLY A 58 3.14 34.02 -6.42
CA GLY A 58 2.49 35.16 -5.76
C GLY A 58 3.48 36.07 -5.03
N VAL A 59 4.50 35.50 -4.36
CA VAL A 59 5.59 36.27 -3.73
C VAL A 59 6.47 36.95 -4.78
N VAL A 60 6.70 36.34 -5.94
CA VAL A 60 7.39 37.01 -7.07
C VAL A 60 6.60 38.25 -7.51
N ILE A 61 5.29 38.10 -7.71
CA ILE A 61 4.38 39.20 -8.08
C ILE A 61 4.42 40.31 -7.03
N ALA A 62 4.30 39.98 -5.75
CA ALA A 62 4.40 40.93 -4.64
C ALA A 62 5.74 41.66 -4.64
N THR A 63 6.84 40.92 -4.81
CA THR A 63 8.20 41.49 -4.83
C THR A 63 8.35 42.49 -5.97
N ARG A 64 7.84 42.18 -7.17
CA ARG A 64 7.84 43.10 -8.32
C ARG A 64 7.01 44.35 -8.05
N ALA A 65 5.81 44.19 -7.49
CA ALA A 65 4.89 45.30 -7.18
C ALA A 65 5.45 46.26 -6.12
N HIS A 66 6.24 45.75 -5.17
CA HIS A 66 6.84 46.52 -4.08
C HIS A 66 8.33 46.86 -4.29
N THR A 67 8.83 46.69 -5.53
CA THR A 67 10.15 47.17 -5.92
C THR A 67 10.03 48.56 -6.52
N HIS A 68 10.75 49.52 -5.97
CA HIS A 68 10.80 50.90 -6.47
C HIS A 68 12.24 51.29 -6.84
N ASP A 69 12.38 52.28 -7.71
CA ASP A 69 13.69 52.85 -8.01
C ASP A 69 14.20 53.58 -6.76
N GLY A 70 15.36 53.18 -6.26
CA GLY A 70 15.97 53.83 -5.10
C GLY A 70 16.32 55.29 -5.42
N VAL A 71 16.13 56.17 -4.43
CA VAL A 71 16.55 57.58 -4.53
C VAL A 71 18.08 57.63 -4.65
N PRO A 72 18.66 58.34 -5.63
CA PRO A 72 20.10 58.49 -5.72
C PRO A 72 20.63 59.31 -4.54
N GLY A 73 21.35 58.64 -3.62
CA GLY A 73 22.24 59.28 -2.67
C GLY A 73 21.78 59.31 -1.21
N GLU A 74 22.17 58.29 -0.44
CA GLU A 74 22.72 58.49 0.89
C GLU A 74 23.95 57.57 1.01
N ALA A 75 25.12 58.14 0.71
CA ALA A 75 26.38 57.52 1.09
C ALA A 75 26.42 57.51 2.63
N GLY A 76 26.55 56.33 3.22
CA GLY A 76 26.69 56.17 4.65
C GLY A 76 27.84 57.03 5.18
N ASP A 77 27.53 57.78 6.23
CA ASP A 77 28.48 58.52 7.04
C ASP A 77 29.47 57.53 7.66
N SER A 78 30.66 57.42 7.07
CA SER A 78 31.83 56.83 7.72
C SER A 78 32.92 57.90 7.78
N THR A 79 32.98 58.58 8.91
CA THR A 79 34.12 59.36 9.35
C THR A 79 35.34 58.45 9.48
N ASP A 80 36.33 58.61 8.62
CA ASP A 80 37.74 58.41 8.97
C ASP A 80 38.61 59.15 7.94
N GLY A 81 39.25 60.22 8.42
CA GLY A 81 40.08 61.10 7.60
C GLY A 81 41.53 60.63 7.53
N ILE A 82 42.12 60.68 6.33
CA ILE A 82 43.57 60.80 6.09
C ILE A 82 43.77 61.67 4.82
N PRO A 83 44.70 62.65 4.82
CA PRO A 83 44.88 63.55 3.68
C PRO A 83 45.88 63.05 2.62
N ASP A 84 45.49 63.29 1.36
CA ASP A 84 46.22 63.62 0.12
C ASP A 84 47.74 63.38 0.00
N ASN A 85 48.13 62.73 -1.12
CA ASN A 85 49.20 63.27 -1.97
C ASN A 85 49.13 62.72 -3.42
N GLY A 86 48.59 63.54 -4.34
CA GLY A 86 49.20 63.95 -5.62
C GLY A 86 49.59 62.92 -6.70
N GLY A 87 48.97 63.04 -7.90
CA GLY A 87 49.57 62.57 -9.17
C GLY A 87 48.64 62.39 -10.40
N SER A 88 48.23 63.49 -11.03
CA SER A 88 47.93 63.81 -12.46
C SER A 88 47.34 62.80 -13.50
N PRO A 89 46.65 63.31 -14.55
CA PRO A 89 45.43 62.71 -15.10
C PRO A 89 45.60 62.01 -16.47
N VAL A 90 44.72 61.06 -16.76
CA VAL A 90 44.45 60.61 -18.14
C VAL A 90 43.01 60.94 -18.49
N GLN A 91 42.84 61.77 -19.51
CA GLN A 91 41.56 62.11 -20.13
C GLN A 91 41.05 60.94 -20.99
N SER A 92 39.79 60.58 -20.82
CA SER A 92 38.97 59.92 -21.84
C SER A 92 37.52 60.42 -21.76
N LEU A 93 36.88 60.43 -22.93
CA LEU A 93 35.66 61.14 -23.36
C LEU A 93 34.35 60.72 -22.65
N PRO A 94 33.26 61.51 -22.73
CA PRO A 94 32.04 61.28 -21.96
C PRO A 94 31.22 60.13 -22.57
N GLY A 95 31.23 58.99 -21.90
CA GLY A 95 30.21 57.95 -22.07
C GLY A 95 29.12 58.18 -21.04
N GLU A 96 27.86 58.19 -21.47
CA GLU A 96 26.68 58.28 -20.63
C GLU A 96 26.76 57.24 -19.50
N THR A 97 27.10 57.68 -18.30
CA THR A 97 26.99 56.86 -17.09
C THR A 97 25.50 56.73 -16.81
N GLU A 98 24.88 55.69 -17.36
CA GLU A 98 23.54 55.26 -16.96
C GLU A 98 23.57 55.08 -15.44
N ILE A 99 22.96 56.01 -14.71
CA ILE A 99 22.77 55.90 -13.28
C ILE A 99 21.85 54.69 -13.09
N ARG A 100 22.42 53.51 -12.86
CA ARG A 100 21.65 52.35 -12.39
C ARG A 100 21.13 52.71 -11.00
N THR A 101 19.93 53.30 -10.94
CA THR A 101 19.16 53.43 -9.71
C THR A 101 19.05 52.03 -9.11
N ARG A 102 19.62 51.85 -7.92
CA ARG A 102 19.53 50.58 -7.20
C ARG A 102 18.06 50.38 -6.87
N ARG A 103 17.41 49.41 -7.50
CA ARG A 103 16.04 49.02 -7.14
C ARG A 103 16.02 48.56 -5.69
N VAL A 104 15.10 49.12 -4.90
CA VAL A 104 14.93 48.80 -3.48
C VAL A 104 13.58 48.09 -3.33
N VAL A 105 13.60 46.95 -2.66
CA VAL A 105 12.40 46.17 -2.31
C VAL A 105 11.88 46.67 -0.96
N ASP A 106 10.60 47.01 -0.88
CA ASP A 106 9.91 47.15 0.41
C ASP A 106 9.65 45.75 1.00
N VAL A 107 10.65 45.24 1.72
CA VAL A 107 10.60 43.90 2.31
C VAL A 107 9.40 43.74 3.24
N ALA A 108 9.03 44.77 4.01
CA ALA A 108 7.93 44.67 4.96
C ALA A 108 6.57 44.49 4.25
N ALA A 109 6.34 45.24 3.18
CA ALA A 109 5.14 45.08 2.36
C ALA A 109 5.06 43.70 1.69
N VAL A 110 6.18 43.21 1.14
CA VAL A 110 6.23 41.86 0.53
C VAL A 110 5.96 40.77 1.57
N GLN A 111 6.50 40.90 2.79
CA GLN A 111 6.24 39.92 3.85
C GLN A 111 4.76 39.89 4.27
N ALA A 112 4.09 41.05 4.30
CA ALA A 112 2.65 41.11 4.56
C ALA A 112 1.83 40.42 3.46
N GLU A 113 2.19 40.57 2.18
CA GLU A 113 1.56 39.85 1.08
C GLU A 113 1.85 38.35 1.14
N ALA A 114 3.07 37.94 1.49
CA ALA A 114 3.43 36.54 1.71
C ALA A 114 2.57 35.91 2.83
N ASP A 115 2.32 36.63 3.93
CA ASP A 115 1.41 36.19 4.99
C ASP A 115 -0.02 35.97 4.48
N ARG A 116 -0.52 36.91 3.65
CA ARG A 116 -1.86 36.78 3.02
C ARG A 116 -1.95 35.56 2.12
N ILE A 117 -0.93 35.31 1.30
CA ILE A 117 -0.87 34.15 0.41
C ILE A 117 -0.85 32.86 1.23
N ALA A 118 0.03 32.75 2.23
CA ALA A 118 0.14 31.57 3.09
C ALA A 118 -1.18 31.26 3.83
N ALA A 119 -1.93 32.30 4.23
CA ALA A 119 -3.21 32.17 4.91
C ALA A 119 -4.41 31.85 3.98
N ALA A 120 -4.23 31.85 2.65
CA ALA A 120 -5.34 31.66 1.70
C ALA A 120 -6.05 30.30 1.88
N ARG A 121 -5.31 29.25 2.25
CA ARG A 121 -5.85 27.92 2.61
C ARG A 121 -5.07 27.34 3.80
N PRO A 122 -5.48 27.63 5.05
CA PRO A 122 -4.71 27.29 6.25
C PRO A 122 -4.41 25.80 6.48
N THR A 123 -5.18 24.91 5.84
CA THR A 123 -4.98 23.45 5.91
C THR A 123 -3.96 22.93 4.89
N ALA A 124 -3.55 23.74 3.90
CA ALA A 124 -2.60 23.37 2.86
C ALA A 124 -1.16 23.68 3.31
N VAL A 125 -0.52 22.73 4.01
CA VAL A 125 0.84 22.91 4.56
C VAL A 125 1.87 23.26 3.47
N ASN A 126 1.74 22.69 2.27
CA ASN A 126 2.61 22.99 1.13
C ASN A 126 2.56 24.46 0.69
N LEU A 127 1.44 25.16 0.90
CA LEU A 127 1.31 26.58 0.59
C LEU A 127 2.22 27.41 1.48
N ALA A 128 2.08 27.25 2.80
CA ALA A 128 2.90 27.96 3.77
C ALA A 128 4.39 27.63 3.59
N TRP A 129 4.73 26.34 3.46
CA TRP A 129 6.10 25.90 3.25
C TRP A 129 6.75 26.54 2.01
N ALA A 130 6.04 26.56 0.88
CA ALA A 130 6.57 27.10 -0.37
C ALA A 130 6.77 28.61 -0.30
N VAL A 131 5.81 29.33 0.29
CA VAL A 131 5.92 30.76 0.55
C VAL A 131 7.13 31.03 1.45
N ASP A 132 7.27 30.30 2.56
CA ASP A 132 8.36 30.49 3.51
C ASP A 132 9.75 30.22 2.91
N ARG A 133 9.86 29.24 2.00
CA ARG A 133 11.10 28.96 1.26
C ARG A 133 11.55 30.18 0.44
N VAL A 134 10.64 30.82 -0.28
CA VAL A 134 11.00 31.97 -1.13
C VAL A 134 11.12 33.29 -0.36
N ARG A 135 10.51 33.41 0.83
CA ARG A 135 10.66 34.60 1.71
C ARG A 135 12.11 34.95 1.97
N GLY A 136 12.99 33.96 2.11
CA GLY A 136 14.41 34.15 2.35
C GLY A 136 15.15 34.88 1.22
N ARG A 137 14.54 34.97 0.02
CA ARG A 137 15.13 35.60 -1.18
C ARG A 137 14.53 36.98 -1.48
N VAL A 138 13.54 37.44 -0.72
CA VAL A 138 12.83 38.72 -0.97
C VAL A 138 13.79 39.91 -0.95
N ALA A 139 14.73 39.95 -0.01
CA ALA A 139 15.72 41.03 0.08
C ALA A 139 16.68 41.07 -1.13
N ASP A 140 16.82 39.96 -1.85
CA ASP A 140 17.68 39.84 -3.03
C ASP A 140 16.97 40.29 -4.32
N GLY A 141 15.67 40.62 -4.26
CA GLY A 141 14.89 41.13 -5.37
C GLY A 141 14.05 40.07 -6.10
N ALA A 142 13.13 40.54 -6.95
CA ALA A 142 12.14 39.70 -7.61
C ALA A 142 12.75 38.59 -8.49
N ASP A 143 13.89 38.84 -9.12
CA ASP A 143 14.56 37.84 -9.97
C ASP A 143 15.16 36.70 -9.13
N ALA A 144 15.61 36.98 -7.90
CA ALA A 144 16.10 35.96 -6.98
C ALA A 144 14.95 35.10 -6.43
N VAL A 145 13.81 35.72 -6.09
CA VAL A 145 12.58 35.02 -5.70
C VAL A 145 12.06 34.16 -6.87
N LEU A 146 12.08 34.69 -8.10
CA LEU A 146 11.67 33.95 -9.29
C LEU A 146 12.60 32.77 -9.56
N ALA A 147 13.91 32.95 -9.47
CA ALA A 147 14.88 31.87 -9.65
C ALA A 147 14.65 30.73 -8.64
N GLU A 148 14.43 31.06 -7.36
CA GLU A 148 14.09 30.05 -6.34
C GLU A 148 12.75 29.36 -6.65
N THR A 149 11.74 30.11 -7.09
CA THR A 149 10.42 29.56 -7.45
C THR A 149 10.51 28.61 -8.65
N LEU A 150 11.30 28.97 -9.67
CA LEU A 150 11.53 28.11 -10.84
C LEU A 150 12.37 26.87 -10.48
N GLU A 151 13.32 26.99 -9.56
CA GLU A 151 14.04 25.82 -9.03
C GLU A 151 13.10 24.89 -8.26
N MET A 152 12.18 25.43 -7.44
CA MET A 152 11.15 24.63 -6.76
C MET A 152 10.25 23.89 -7.75
N LEU A 153 9.83 24.55 -8.83
CA LEU A 153 9.05 23.95 -9.90
C LEU A 153 9.83 22.81 -10.59
N ALA A 154 11.10 23.04 -10.92
CA ALA A 154 11.97 22.04 -11.51
C ALA A 154 12.25 20.86 -10.56
N GLU A 155 12.41 21.15 -9.26
CA GLU A 155 12.59 20.16 -8.20
C GLU A 155 11.36 19.25 -8.07
N ASP A 156 10.15 19.82 -8.00
CA ASP A 156 8.90 19.05 -7.96
C ASP A 156 8.76 18.14 -9.20
N GLY A 157 9.09 18.64 -10.39
CA GLY A 157 9.11 17.84 -11.61
C GLY A 157 10.09 16.66 -11.55
N ARG A 158 11.32 16.87 -11.05
CA ARG A 158 12.33 15.82 -10.88
C ARG A 158 11.89 14.76 -9.87
N VAL A 159 11.37 15.20 -8.72
CA VAL A 159 10.88 14.34 -7.63
C VAL A 159 9.70 13.48 -8.11
N ASN A 160 8.70 14.10 -8.74
CA ASN A 160 7.52 13.39 -9.22
C ASN A 160 7.87 12.38 -10.31
N LEU A 161 8.77 12.73 -11.26
CA LEU A 161 9.23 11.80 -12.29
C LEU A 161 9.97 10.60 -11.68
N ALA A 162 10.82 10.81 -10.68
CA ALA A 162 11.52 9.73 -10.00
C ALA A 162 10.54 8.79 -9.28
N ALA A 163 9.60 9.33 -8.50
CA ALA A 163 8.57 8.54 -7.81
C ALA A 163 7.70 7.76 -8.80
N ALA A 164 7.26 8.41 -9.89
CA ALA A 164 6.49 7.80 -10.97
C ALA A 164 7.25 6.65 -11.65
N THR A 165 8.55 6.85 -11.91
CA THR A 165 9.42 5.84 -12.53
C THR A 165 9.57 4.62 -11.63
N HIS A 166 9.87 4.83 -10.34
CA HIS A 166 9.96 3.73 -9.38
C HIS A 166 8.63 2.98 -9.22
N ALA A 167 7.50 3.68 -9.25
CA ALA A 167 6.19 3.05 -9.18
C ALA A 167 5.90 2.22 -10.43
N ALA A 168 6.24 2.72 -11.62
CA ALA A 168 6.11 1.98 -12.87
C ALA A 168 7.00 0.74 -12.93
N ASP A 169 8.22 0.82 -12.37
CA ASP A 169 9.13 -0.33 -12.23
C ASP A 169 8.54 -1.38 -11.29
N LEU A 170 8.02 -0.94 -10.14
CA LEU A 170 7.36 -1.83 -9.19
C LEU A 170 6.14 -2.51 -9.83
N VAL A 171 5.24 -1.76 -10.49
CA VAL A 171 4.06 -2.32 -11.15
C VAL A 171 4.44 -3.42 -12.14
N GLN A 172 5.44 -3.19 -13.00
CA GLN A 172 5.88 -4.20 -13.96
C GLN A 172 6.54 -5.42 -13.30
N HIS A 173 7.25 -5.21 -12.19
CA HIS A 173 7.78 -6.31 -11.40
C HIS A 173 6.66 -7.16 -10.79
N LEU A 174 5.63 -6.53 -10.21
CA LEU A 174 4.52 -7.25 -9.57
C LEU A 174 3.62 -7.95 -10.60
N CYS A 175 3.23 -7.24 -11.67
CA CYS A 175 2.22 -7.73 -12.61
C CYS A 175 2.81 -8.48 -13.83
N GLY A 176 4.13 -8.43 -14.02
CA GLY A 176 4.85 -8.97 -15.17
C GLY A 176 4.83 -8.07 -16.40
N ALA A 177 5.66 -8.41 -17.39
CA ALA A 177 5.77 -7.69 -18.67
C ALA A 177 4.65 -8.11 -19.65
N ARG A 178 3.44 -7.60 -19.41
CA ARG A 178 2.24 -7.79 -20.25
C ARG A 178 1.44 -6.48 -20.32
N PRO A 179 0.48 -6.36 -21.25
CA PRO A 179 -0.52 -5.29 -21.16
C PRO A 179 -1.27 -5.35 -19.81
N LEU A 180 -1.40 -4.18 -19.18
CA LEU A 180 -1.95 -4.00 -17.83
C LEU A 180 -3.22 -3.16 -17.89
N ARG A 181 -4.22 -3.60 -17.14
CA ARG A 181 -5.45 -2.85 -16.89
C ARG A 181 -5.32 -2.21 -15.52
N LEU A 182 -5.22 -0.90 -15.46
CA LEU A 182 -4.88 -0.17 -14.25
C LEU A 182 -6.11 0.57 -13.73
N LEU A 183 -6.15 0.86 -12.44
CA LEU A 183 -7.20 1.70 -11.87
C LEU A 183 -6.57 2.85 -11.06
N THR A 184 -7.12 4.05 -11.21
CA THR A 184 -6.73 5.21 -10.40
C THR A 184 -7.93 5.98 -9.86
N HIS A 185 -7.67 6.79 -8.83
CA HIS A 185 -8.68 7.53 -8.07
C HIS A 185 -8.23 8.97 -7.84
N CYS A 186 -9.18 9.93 -7.86
CA CYS A 186 -8.92 11.37 -7.83
C CYS A 186 -8.11 11.85 -9.04
N ASN A 187 -7.43 13.00 -8.90
CA ASN A 187 -6.48 13.56 -9.85
C ASN A 187 -5.14 13.78 -9.17
N THR A 188 -4.11 13.19 -9.77
CA THR A 188 -2.72 13.16 -9.27
C THR A 188 -1.73 13.46 -10.39
N GLY A 189 -2.22 14.13 -11.44
CA GLY A 189 -1.46 14.49 -12.64
C GLY A 189 -0.77 15.82 -12.46
N ARG A 190 -0.30 16.41 -13.57
CA ARG A 190 0.40 17.70 -13.53
C ARG A 190 -0.50 18.83 -13.03
N LEU A 191 -1.82 18.69 -13.16
CA LEU A 191 -2.78 19.67 -12.65
C LEU A 191 -2.85 19.68 -11.12
N ALA A 192 -2.52 18.57 -10.46
CA ALA A 192 -2.51 18.46 -9.00
C ALA A 192 -1.11 18.66 -8.37
N THR A 193 -0.05 18.46 -9.16
CA THR A 193 1.32 18.76 -8.75
C THR A 193 1.77 20.08 -9.39
N SER A 194 2.75 20.07 -10.25
CA SER A 194 3.13 21.23 -11.08
C SER A 194 3.69 20.79 -12.42
N ALA A 195 4.25 19.59 -12.45
CA ALA A 195 4.63 18.84 -13.64
C ALA A 195 4.50 17.34 -13.36
N VAL A 196 4.34 16.53 -14.43
CA VAL A 196 4.35 15.05 -14.45
C VAL A 196 3.18 14.39 -13.68
N GLY A 197 3.04 14.68 -12.39
CA GLY A 197 2.13 14.01 -11.46
C GLY A 197 2.76 12.83 -10.74
N THR A 198 2.03 12.24 -9.79
CA THR A 198 2.46 11.06 -9.03
C THR A 198 1.88 9.78 -9.63
N ALA A 199 0.68 9.34 -9.24
CA ALA A 199 0.08 8.13 -9.78
C ALA A 199 -0.23 8.25 -11.28
N ILE A 200 -0.76 9.39 -11.75
CA ILE A 200 -0.91 9.65 -13.20
C ILE A 200 0.47 9.73 -13.90
N GLY A 201 1.50 10.26 -13.22
CA GLY A 201 2.87 10.22 -13.72
C GLY A 201 3.35 8.79 -13.96
N ALA A 202 3.08 7.88 -13.03
CA ALA A 202 3.40 6.45 -13.17
C ALA A 202 2.62 5.81 -14.34
N LEU A 203 1.34 6.18 -14.53
CA LEU A 203 0.55 5.75 -15.69
C LEU A 203 1.16 6.24 -17.02
N ARG A 204 1.65 7.49 -17.08
CA ARG A 204 2.35 8.03 -18.25
C ARG A 204 3.62 7.23 -18.55
N VAL A 205 4.45 6.98 -17.54
CA VAL A 205 5.67 6.16 -17.70
C VAL A 205 5.33 4.73 -18.17
N LEU A 206 4.29 4.10 -17.63
CA LEU A 206 3.83 2.78 -18.09
C LEU A 206 3.30 2.83 -19.54
N HIS A 207 2.61 3.89 -19.92
CA HIS A 207 2.09 4.07 -21.28
C HIS A 207 3.22 4.28 -22.30
N GLU A 208 4.21 5.10 -21.98
CA GLU A 208 5.43 5.29 -22.79
C GLU A 208 6.21 3.99 -23.01
N ARG A 209 6.14 3.07 -22.03
CA ARG A 209 6.71 1.72 -22.13
C ARG A 209 5.83 0.73 -22.93
N GLY A 210 4.65 1.16 -23.38
CA GLY A 210 3.75 0.34 -24.19
C GLY A 210 3.04 -0.80 -23.43
N VAL A 211 2.96 -0.71 -22.10
CA VAL A 211 2.37 -1.78 -21.26
C VAL A 211 0.98 -1.46 -20.72
N VAL A 212 0.39 -0.30 -21.04
CA VAL A 212 -0.98 0.05 -20.61
C VAL A 212 -1.99 -0.44 -21.64
N GLU A 213 -2.88 -1.35 -21.23
CA GLU A 213 -4.02 -1.79 -22.02
C GLU A 213 -5.19 -0.82 -21.89
N ASP A 214 -5.55 -0.49 -20.64
CA ASP A 214 -6.66 0.39 -20.28
C ASP A 214 -6.45 0.96 -18.87
N VAL A 215 -6.96 2.16 -18.61
CA VAL A 215 -7.02 2.77 -17.28
C VAL A 215 -8.47 3.01 -16.90
N ILE A 216 -8.95 2.35 -15.85
CA ILE A 216 -10.22 2.69 -15.21
C ILE A 216 -9.99 3.89 -14.29
N VAL A 217 -10.76 4.95 -14.52
CA VAL A 217 -10.73 6.18 -13.74
C VAL A 217 -12.02 6.25 -12.94
N ASP A 218 -11.90 6.28 -11.61
CA ASP A 218 -13.04 6.56 -10.74
C ASP A 218 -13.48 8.02 -10.88
N GLU A 219 -14.78 8.29 -10.95
CA GLU A 219 -15.29 9.66 -11.11
C GLU A 219 -14.86 10.60 -9.98
N THR A 220 -14.71 10.05 -8.76
CA THR A 220 -14.30 10.73 -7.53
C THR A 220 -15.30 11.77 -7.05
N ARG A 221 -16.47 11.32 -6.57
CA ARG A 221 -17.44 12.22 -5.92
C ARG A 221 -16.87 12.84 -4.63
N PRO A 222 -17.36 14.01 -4.20
CA PRO A 222 -18.39 14.81 -4.86
C PRO A 222 -17.91 15.73 -6.00
N LEU A 223 -16.63 16.11 -6.03
CA LEU A 223 -16.13 17.16 -6.93
C LEU A 223 -15.72 16.69 -8.33
N LEU A 224 -15.82 15.37 -8.56
CA LEU A 224 -15.60 14.71 -9.84
C LEU A 224 -14.19 14.92 -10.39
N GLN A 225 -13.17 14.87 -9.55
CA GLN A 225 -11.78 15.09 -9.98
C GLN A 225 -11.33 14.09 -11.04
N GLY A 226 -11.68 12.81 -10.87
CA GLY A 226 -11.32 11.79 -11.84
C GLY A 226 -12.04 11.98 -13.17
N ALA A 227 -13.36 12.21 -13.13
CA ALA A 227 -14.15 12.44 -14.35
C ALA A 227 -13.75 13.72 -15.10
N ARG A 228 -13.44 14.81 -14.38
CA ARG A 228 -13.20 16.13 -14.99
C ARG A 228 -11.75 16.38 -15.36
N LEU A 229 -10.80 15.93 -14.54
CA LEU A 229 -9.38 16.24 -14.73
C LEU A 229 -8.57 15.04 -15.14
N THR A 230 -8.71 13.91 -14.45
CA THR A 230 -7.91 12.72 -14.78
C THR A 230 -8.26 12.20 -16.16
N ALA A 231 -9.55 12.02 -16.47
CA ALA A 231 -9.96 11.62 -17.81
C ALA A 231 -9.48 12.63 -18.88
N TRP A 232 -9.51 13.93 -18.57
CA TRP A 232 -9.02 14.97 -19.48
C TRP A 232 -7.49 14.88 -19.71
N GLU A 233 -6.70 14.73 -18.65
CA GLU A 233 -5.23 14.58 -18.74
C GLU A 233 -4.82 13.29 -19.46
N LEU A 234 -5.52 12.18 -19.20
CA LEU A 234 -5.27 10.91 -19.89
C LEU A 234 -5.64 10.99 -21.37
N ALA A 235 -6.75 11.67 -21.72
CA ALA A 235 -7.14 11.91 -23.09
C ALA A 235 -6.10 12.75 -23.85
N GLU A 236 -5.62 13.84 -23.23
CA GLU A 236 -4.58 14.68 -23.82
C GLU A 236 -3.26 13.92 -24.03
N ALA A 237 -2.90 13.04 -23.09
CA ALA A 237 -1.71 12.19 -23.18
C ALA A 237 -1.87 10.99 -24.13
N GLY A 238 -3.05 10.75 -24.69
CA GLY A 238 -3.31 9.58 -25.55
C GLY A 238 -3.36 8.24 -24.80
N ILE A 239 -3.51 8.26 -23.47
CA ILE A 239 -3.57 7.06 -22.64
C ILE A 239 -4.98 6.44 -22.76
N PRO A 240 -5.11 5.16 -23.14
CA PRO A 240 -6.42 4.49 -23.21
C PRO A 240 -7.04 4.42 -21.81
N HIS A 241 -8.27 4.91 -21.69
CA HIS A 241 -8.96 4.98 -20.40
C HIS A 241 -10.48 4.91 -20.55
N ARG A 242 -11.14 4.53 -19.46
CA ARG A 242 -12.60 4.56 -19.30
C ARG A 242 -12.97 5.10 -17.93
N LEU A 243 -14.07 5.85 -17.88
CA LEU A 243 -14.61 6.41 -16.65
C LEU A 243 -15.58 5.42 -15.99
N THR A 244 -15.52 5.30 -14.66
CA THR A 244 -16.48 4.56 -13.85
C THR A 244 -17.02 5.42 -12.70
N ILE A 245 -18.21 5.10 -12.20
CA ILE A 245 -18.67 5.60 -10.90
C ILE A 245 -17.88 4.91 -9.79
N ASP A 246 -17.68 5.60 -8.66
CA ASP A 246 -16.85 5.11 -7.54
C ASP A 246 -17.33 3.74 -7.03
N SER A 247 -18.65 3.52 -6.95
CA SER A 247 -19.24 2.27 -6.44
C SER A 247 -19.07 1.06 -7.36
N ALA A 248 -18.67 1.27 -8.62
CA ALA A 248 -18.45 0.20 -9.59
C ALA A 248 -16.98 -0.28 -9.62
N ALA A 249 -16.06 0.41 -8.95
CA ALA A 249 -14.64 0.03 -8.90
C ALA A 249 -14.42 -1.39 -8.37
N ALA A 250 -15.10 -1.75 -7.27
CA ALA A 250 -15.01 -3.11 -6.70
C ALA A 250 -15.54 -4.18 -7.68
N TRP A 251 -16.58 -3.86 -8.46
CA TRP A 251 -17.09 -4.77 -9.48
C TRP A 251 -16.14 -4.91 -10.67
N ALA A 252 -15.46 -3.82 -11.07
CA ALA A 252 -14.40 -3.87 -12.07
C ALA A 252 -13.26 -4.82 -11.64
N MET A 253 -12.86 -4.76 -10.36
CA MET A 253 -11.90 -5.72 -9.78
C MET A 253 -12.43 -7.16 -9.79
N ALA A 254 -13.66 -7.37 -9.32
CA ALA A 254 -14.29 -8.70 -9.25
C ALA A 254 -14.45 -9.37 -10.63
N THR A 255 -14.65 -8.58 -11.68
CA THR A 255 -14.76 -9.06 -13.07
C THR A 255 -13.42 -9.11 -13.80
N GLY A 256 -12.32 -8.94 -13.06
CA GLY A 256 -10.97 -9.05 -13.57
C GLY A 256 -10.62 -7.97 -14.58
N GLN A 257 -11.16 -6.76 -14.46
CA GLN A 257 -10.81 -5.61 -15.31
C GLN A 257 -9.67 -4.76 -14.74
N VAL A 258 -9.09 -5.16 -13.60
CA VAL A 258 -8.04 -4.41 -12.90
C VAL A 258 -6.93 -5.36 -12.48
N ASP A 259 -5.69 -4.99 -12.80
CA ASP A 259 -4.46 -5.72 -12.50
C ASP A 259 -3.63 -5.05 -11.40
N ALA A 260 -3.74 -3.73 -11.25
CA ALA A 260 -3.14 -2.95 -10.18
C ALA A 260 -3.89 -1.63 -9.97
N VAL A 261 -3.86 -1.13 -8.73
CA VAL A 261 -4.41 0.17 -8.35
C VAL A 261 -3.26 1.12 -8.04
N LEU A 262 -3.28 2.32 -8.63
CA LEU A 262 -2.33 3.39 -8.34
C LEU A 262 -3.08 4.63 -7.87
N VAL A 263 -2.73 5.11 -6.68
CA VAL A 263 -3.32 6.34 -6.09
C VAL A 263 -2.24 7.28 -5.59
N GLY A 264 -2.60 8.54 -5.39
CA GLY A 264 -1.76 9.51 -4.69
C GLY A 264 -1.92 9.42 -3.16
N ALA A 265 -1.34 10.38 -2.46
CA ALA A 265 -1.58 10.61 -1.05
C ALA A 265 -1.62 12.11 -0.75
N ASP A 266 -2.39 12.50 0.26
CA ASP A 266 -2.33 13.84 0.86
C ASP A 266 -1.38 13.85 2.06
N ARG A 267 -1.36 12.75 2.83
CA ARG A 267 -0.44 12.54 3.95
C ARG A 267 -0.19 11.07 4.19
N ILE A 268 1.04 10.72 4.56
CA ILE A 268 1.42 9.36 4.96
C ILE A 268 2.06 9.42 6.34
N THR A 269 1.52 8.70 7.32
CA THR A 269 2.05 8.71 8.70
C THR A 269 3.28 7.81 8.84
N ALA A 270 3.95 7.88 10.00
CA ALA A 270 5.16 7.11 10.27
C ALA A 270 4.98 5.58 10.13
N ASN A 271 3.82 5.05 10.54
CA ASN A 271 3.47 3.63 10.36
C ASN A 271 2.98 3.26 8.94
N GLY A 272 2.88 4.24 8.04
CA GLY A 272 2.43 4.03 6.66
C GLY A 272 0.92 4.12 6.42
N ASP A 273 0.11 4.56 7.39
CA ASP A 273 -1.29 4.87 7.11
C ASP A 273 -1.37 6.06 6.14
N VAL A 274 -2.28 5.98 5.17
CA VAL A 274 -2.36 6.92 4.05
C VAL A 274 -3.68 7.66 4.12
N ALA A 275 -3.62 8.98 4.36
CA ALA A 275 -4.76 9.84 4.09
C ALA A 275 -4.75 10.24 2.61
N ASN A 276 -5.87 10.00 1.95
CA ASN A 276 -6.08 10.39 0.56
C ASN A 276 -7.58 10.68 0.31
N LYS A 277 -7.93 11.11 -0.90
CA LYS A 277 -9.30 11.46 -1.29
C LYS A 277 -10.30 10.37 -0.89
N ILE A 278 -11.44 10.79 -0.33
CA ILE A 278 -12.55 9.90 0.05
C ILE A 278 -12.88 8.93 -1.08
N GLY A 279 -12.94 7.63 -0.77
CA GLY A 279 -13.04 6.53 -1.72
C GLY A 279 -11.77 5.66 -1.77
N THR A 280 -10.61 6.21 -1.40
CA THR A 280 -9.32 5.49 -1.42
C THR A 280 -9.33 4.27 -0.49
N PHE A 281 -9.86 4.42 0.73
CA PHE A 281 -9.98 3.31 1.68
C PHE A 281 -10.86 2.17 1.15
N THR A 282 -12.01 2.50 0.56
CA THR A 282 -12.91 1.50 -0.04
C THR A 282 -12.25 0.76 -1.19
N LEU A 283 -11.45 1.48 -1.99
CA LEU A 283 -10.71 0.90 -3.09
C LEU A 283 -9.61 -0.07 -2.61
N ALA A 284 -8.90 0.28 -1.53
CA ALA A 284 -7.89 -0.57 -0.93
C ALA A 284 -8.50 -1.86 -0.32
N LEU A 285 -9.67 -1.76 0.30
CA LEU A 285 -10.42 -2.93 0.77
C LEU A 285 -10.77 -3.89 -0.37
N ALA A 286 -11.30 -3.35 -1.48
CA ALA A 286 -11.66 -4.15 -2.65
C ALA A 286 -10.42 -4.78 -3.31
N ALA A 287 -9.34 -4.02 -3.46
CA ALA A 287 -8.08 -4.49 -4.03
C ALA A 287 -7.53 -5.67 -3.21
N ARG A 288 -7.48 -5.54 -1.88
CA ARG A 288 -7.05 -6.61 -0.98
C ARG A 288 -7.93 -7.85 -1.11
N HIS A 289 -9.25 -7.69 -1.14
CA HIS A 289 -10.18 -8.81 -1.28
C HIS A 289 -9.93 -9.62 -2.57
N HIS A 290 -9.57 -8.93 -3.65
CA HIS A 290 -9.32 -9.54 -4.96
C HIS A 290 -7.85 -9.87 -5.25
N GLY A 291 -6.95 -9.66 -4.29
CA GLY A 291 -5.53 -9.95 -4.47
C GLY A 291 -4.81 -9.01 -5.45
N ILE A 292 -5.32 -7.80 -5.64
CA ILE A 292 -4.79 -6.79 -6.56
C ILE A 292 -3.82 -5.87 -5.80
N PRO A 293 -2.60 -5.62 -6.33
CA PRO A 293 -1.67 -4.66 -5.76
C PRO A 293 -2.30 -3.26 -5.61
N PHE A 294 -2.20 -2.67 -4.42
CA PHE A 294 -2.61 -1.31 -4.12
C PHE A 294 -1.38 -0.44 -3.82
N ILE A 295 -1.01 0.41 -4.78
CA ILE A 295 0.24 1.17 -4.76
C ILE A 295 -0.06 2.65 -4.57
N VAL A 296 0.58 3.23 -3.56
CA VAL A 296 0.51 4.66 -3.27
C VAL A 296 1.76 5.32 -3.81
N VAL A 297 1.60 6.34 -4.64
CA VAL A 297 2.69 7.10 -5.25
C VAL A 297 2.64 8.53 -4.73
N ALA A 298 3.66 8.95 -4.00
CA ALA A 298 3.73 10.28 -3.41
C ALA A 298 5.20 10.67 -3.16
N PRO A 299 5.55 11.96 -3.18
CA PRO A 299 6.89 12.39 -2.83
C PRO A 299 7.18 12.16 -1.33
N GLU A 300 8.46 12.05 -0.96
CA GLU A 300 8.91 11.87 0.42
C GLU A 300 8.39 12.97 1.35
N SER A 301 8.26 14.20 0.83
CA SER A 301 7.68 15.34 1.54
C SER A 301 6.22 15.16 1.97
N THR A 302 5.50 14.17 1.41
CA THR A 302 4.14 13.79 1.82
C THR A 302 4.14 12.91 3.08
N ARG A 303 5.30 12.36 3.46
CA ARG A 303 5.44 11.57 4.69
C ARG A 303 5.60 12.48 5.90
N ASP A 304 4.69 12.32 6.84
CA ASP A 304 4.71 12.97 8.13
C ASP A 304 5.21 12.00 9.19
N THR A 305 6.51 12.04 9.45
CA THR A 305 7.18 11.18 10.44
C THR A 305 6.87 11.58 11.88
N ALA A 306 6.27 12.75 12.12
CA ALA A 306 5.86 13.19 13.45
C ALA A 306 4.48 12.62 13.85
N MET A 307 3.65 12.24 12.88
CA MET A 307 2.40 11.51 13.14
C MET A 307 2.63 10.01 13.15
N ALA A 308 2.40 9.37 14.29
CA ALA A 308 2.63 7.93 14.46
C ALA A 308 1.62 7.08 13.68
N THR A 309 0.33 7.45 13.69
CA THR A 309 -0.75 6.67 13.09
C THR A 309 -1.81 7.57 12.44
N GLY A 310 -2.60 6.99 11.53
CA GLY A 310 -3.69 7.67 10.85
C GLY A 310 -4.81 8.17 11.77
N ALA A 311 -4.90 7.66 13.01
CA ALA A 311 -5.85 8.15 14.01
C ALA A 311 -5.62 9.62 14.42
N GLN A 312 -4.42 10.17 14.17
CA GLN A 312 -4.08 11.56 14.44
C GLN A 312 -4.50 12.51 13.32
N ILE A 313 -4.94 11.98 12.17
CA ILE A 313 -5.33 12.78 11.01
C ILE A 313 -6.73 13.34 11.23
N VAL A 314 -6.83 14.67 11.24
CA VAL A 314 -8.12 15.36 11.27
C VAL A 314 -8.69 15.40 9.85
N VAL A 315 -9.74 14.61 9.62
CA VAL A 315 -10.43 14.56 8.32
C VAL A 315 -11.30 15.81 8.12
N GLU A 316 -10.97 16.60 7.10
CA GLU A 316 -11.74 17.78 6.68
C GLU A 316 -13.19 17.39 6.36
N GLN A 317 -14.15 18.07 6.98
CA GLN A 317 -15.57 18.01 6.62
C GLN A 317 -15.92 19.21 5.75
N ARG A 318 -16.49 18.96 4.57
CA ARG A 318 -16.82 20.00 3.58
C ARG A 318 -18.30 20.32 3.53
N ALA A 319 -18.64 21.40 2.84
CA ALA A 319 -19.99 21.90 2.73
C ALA A 319 -20.95 20.85 2.13
N ALA A 320 -22.17 20.79 2.67
CA ALA A 320 -23.22 19.88 2.21
C ALA A 320 -23.56 20.06 0.71
N ALA A 321 -23.45 21.30 0.22
CA ALA A 321 -23.78 21.68 -1.16
C ALA A 321 -23.00 20.90 -2.23
N GLU A 322 -21.79 20.40 -1.93
CA GLU A 322 -21.00 19.59 -2.87
C GLU A 322 -21.64 18.22 -3.13
N VAL A 323 -22.35 17.68 -2.14
CA VAL A 323 -23.03 16.39 -2.23
C VAL A 323 -24.45 16.57 -2.72
N THR A 324 -25.17 17.58 -2.23
CA THR A 324 -26.59 17.80 -2.56
C THR A 324 -26.81 18.43 -3.92
N GLY A 325 -25.75 18.91 -4.59
CA GLY A 325 -25.84 19.43 -5.94
C GLY A 325 -24.52 19.34 -6.69
N PHE A 326 -24.59 19.54 -8.00
CA PHE A 326 -23.43 19.60 -8.89
C PHE A 326 -23.70 20.55 -10.05
N GLY A 327 -22.73 21.39 -10.41
CA GLY A 327 -22.87 22.32 -11.55
C GLY A 327 -24.03 23.33 -11.41
N GLY A 328 -24.39 23.71 -10.19
CA GLY A 328 -25.52 24.60 -9.91
C GLY A 328 -26.90 23.93 -9.97
N VAL A 329 -26.95 22.61 -10.11
CA VAL A 329 -28.19 21.82 -10.12
C VAL A 329 -28.27 20.98 -8.85
N ASP A 330 -29.38 21.07 -8.14
CA ASP A 330 -29.66 20.24 -6.96
C ASP A 330 -29.90 18.78 -7.37
N THR A 331 -29.24 17.85 -6.69
CA THR A 331 -29.33 16.40 -6.89
C THR A 331 -29.89 15.68 -5.66
N ALA A 332 -30.19 16.42 -4.59
CA ALA A 332 -30.85 15.91 -3.38
C ALA A 332 -31.95 16.89 -2.91
N PRO A 333 -32.94 16.43 -2.13
CA PRO A 333 -33.96 17.31 -1.57
C PRO A 333 -33.37 18.43 -0.70
N ALA A 334 -33.98 19.61 -0.75
CA ALA A 334 -33.56 20.76 0.06
C ALA A 334 -33.58 20.41 1.57
N GLY A 335 -32.55 20.85 2.30
CA GLY A 335 -32.41 20.59 3.74
C GLY A 335 -31.91 19.19 4.12
N THR A 336 -31.54 18.35 3.15
CA THR A 336 -30.93 17.04 3.42
C THR A 336 -29.63 17.21 4.22
N ALA A 337 -29.54 16.54 5.38
CA ALA A 337 -28.32 16.47 6.16
C ALA A 337 -27.27 15.63 5.43
N VAL A 338 -26.00 16.06 5.48
CA VAL A 338 -24.91 15.47 4.71
C VAL A 338 -23.74 15.10 5.62
N PHE A 339 -23.15 13.94 5.34
CA PHE A 339 -21.81 13.57 5.79
C PHE A 339 -20.86 13.66 4.60
N ASN A 340 -19.92 14.62 4.63
CA ASN A 340 -19.02 14.92 3.50
C ASN A 340 -17.55 15.05 3.96
N PRO A 341 -16.93 13.93 4.37
CA PRO A 341 -15.48 13.90 4.57
C PRO A 341 -14.77 14.10 3.22
N ALA A 342 -13.81 15.01 3.16
CA ALA A 342 -13.01 15.23 1.95
C ALA A 342 -11.97 14.13 1.71
N PHE A 343 -11.60 13.40 2.77
CA PHE A 343 -10.54 12.39 2.76
C PHE A 343 -10.98 11.17 3.59
N ASP A 344 -10.35 10.03 3.37
CA ASP A 344 -10.36 8.91 4.29
C ASP A 344 -8.92 8.49 4.62
N VAL A 345 -8.78 7.58 5.59
CA VAL A 345 -7.49 7.02 6.00
C VAL A 345 -7.48 5.55 5.63
N THR A 346 -6.54 5.17 4.77
CA THR A 346 -6.26 3.79 4.39
C THR A 346 -5.19 3.21 5.31
N PRO A 347 -5.53 2.21 6.14
CA PRO A 347 -4.56 1.55 6.99
C PRO A 347 -3.43 0.90 6.19
N THR A 348 -2.23 0.94 6.76
CA THR A 348 -1.00 0.42 6.15
C THR A 348 -1.13 -1.05 5.69
N ASP A 349 -1.92 -1.87 6.38
CA ASP A 349 -2.11 -3.29 6.06
C ASP A 349 -2.95 -3.53 4.78
N LEU A 350 -3.64 -2.51 4.27
CA LEU A 350 -4.29 -2.57 2.96
C LEU A 350 -3.38 -2.11 1.82
N VAL A 351 -2.31 -1.38 2.12
CA VAL A 351 -1.38 -0.84 1.13
C VAL A 351 -0.34 -1.89 0.77
N THR A 352 -0.18 -2.20 -0.52
CA THR A 352 0.88 -3.09 -1.00
C THR A 352 2.24 -2.42 -0.90
N ALA A 353 2.32 -1.17 -1.36
CA ALA A 353 3.54 -0.37 -1.29
C ALA A 353 3.27 1.13 -1.30
N VAL A 354 4.16 1.87 -0.64
CA VAL A 354 4.31 3.32 -0.80
C VAL A 354 5.61 3.59 -1.56
N VAL A 355 5.52 4.35 -2.63
CA VAL A 355 6.63 4.65 -3.53
C VAL A 355 6.88 6.15 -3.59
N THR A 356 8.13 6.54 -3.38
CA THR A 356 8.62 7.92 -3.43
C THR A 356 9.78 8.05 -4.42
N GLU A 357 10.33 9.24 -4.56
CA GLU A 357 11.56 9.51 -5.31
C GLU A 357 12.77 8.74 -4.76
N ASN A 358 12.70 8.22 -3.53
CA ASN A 358 13.73 7.37 -2.92
C ASN A 358 13.51 5.87 -3.18
N GLY A 359 12.45 5.51 -3.91
CA GLY A 359 12.08 4.13 -4.20
C GLY A 359 10.91 3.66 -3.34
N VAL A 360 10.85 2.36 -3.07
CA VAL A 360 9.81 1.77 -2.22
C VAL A 360 10.18 1.99 -0.75
N VAL A 361 9.47 2.91 -0.08
CA VAL A 361 9.73 3.27 1.33
C VAL A 361 8.88 2.47 2.32
N TYR A 362 7.81 1.86 1.82
CA TYR A 362 7.02 0.87 2.54
C TYR A 362 6.61 -0.23 1.57
N ARG A 363 6.79 -1.49 1.97
CA ARG A 363 6.29 -2.66 1.26
C ARG A 363 5.68 -3.60 2.28
N ASN A 364 4.42 -3.94 2.08
CA ASN A 364 3.73 -4.89 2.95
C ASN A 364 4.05 -6.33 2.50
N SER A 365 5.30 -6.74 2.70
CA SER A 365 5.78 -8.09 2.40
C SER A 365 5.12 -9.18 3.27
N ASP A 366 4.48 -8.78 4.37
CA ASP A 366 3.73 -9.69 5.25
C ASP A 366 2.38 -10.11 4.63
N THR A 367 1.81 -9.26 3.76
CA THR A 367 0.48 -9.44 3.16
C THR A 367 0.53 -9.67 1.65
N TYR A 368 1.59 -9.23 0.97
CA TYR A 368 1.72 -9.35 -0.48
C TYR A 368 3.03 -10.08 -0.84
N ASP A 369 2.94 -11.03 -1.79
CA ASP A 369 4.11 -11.76 -2.26
C ASP A 369 5.06 -10.88 -3.10
N GLU A 370 6.17 -11.46 -3.58
CA GLU A 370 7.12 -10.75 -4.44
C GLU A 370 6.47 -10.24 -5.75
N HIS A 371 5.32 -10.81 -6.14
CA HIS A 371 4.51 -10.43 -7.30
C HIS A 371 3.32 -9.52 -6.93
N GLY A 372 3.26 -9.01 -5.71
CA GLY A 372 2.24 -8.05 -5.28
C GLY A 372 0.83 -8.61 -5.20
N ARG A 373 0.66 -9.92 -5.30
CA ARG A 373 -0.63 -10.57 -5.08
C ARG A 373 -0.86 -10.55 -3.59
N ALA A 374 -2.09 -10.21 -3.15
CA ALA A 374 -2.42 -10.42 -1.74
C ALA A 374 -2.20 -11.91 -1.49
N SER A 375 -1.21 -12.18 -0.66
CA SER A 375 -0.86 -13.51 -0.30
C SER A 375 -2.09 -14.12 0.34
N ALA A 376 -2.64 -15.18 -0.26
CA ALA A 376 -3.56 -16.08 0.43
C ALA A 376 -2.90 -16.70 1.68
N ALA A 377 -1.60 -16.46 1.88
CA ALA A 377 -0.81 -16.82 3.04
C ALA A 377 -0.37 -15.56 3.81
N THR A 378 -1.02 -15.29 4.94
CA THR A 378 -0.35 -14.52 6.01
C THR A 378 0.98 -15.22 6.32
N VAL A 379 2.09 -14.65 5.86
CA VAL A 379 3.42 -15.03 6.35
C VAL A 379 3.45 -14.59 7.81
N GLU A 380 3.72 -15.52 8.71
CA GLU A 380 3.69 -15.25 10.14
C GLU A 380 4.89 -14.40 10.54
N ASN A 381 4.64 -13.09 10.68
CA ASN A 381 5.59 -12.15 11.26
C ASN A 381 5.86 -12.52 12.74
N PRO A 382 7.12 -12.74 13.15
CA PRO A 382 7.50 -13.04 14.53
C PRO A 382 7.10 -11.94 15.54
N ASP A 383 6.89 -10.70 15.09
CA ASP A 383 6.44 -9.58 15.92
C ASP A 383 4.91 -9.40 15.96
N ARG A 384 4.15 -10.27 15.28
CA ARG A 384 2.68 -10.22 15.30
C ARG A 384 2.14 -10.53 16.71
N PRO A 385 1.27 -9.68 17.29
CA PRO A 385 0.70 -9.92 18.62
C PRO A 385 0.06 -11.30 18.73
N LEU A 386 0.26 -11.99 19.86
CA LEU A 386 -0.27 -13.34 20.10
C LEU A 386 -1.78 -13.44 19.83
N ALA A 387 -2.56 -12.41 20.19
CA ALA A 387 -3.99 -12.34 19.94
C ALA A 387 -4.36 -12.43 18.45
N ALA A 388 -3.57 -11.81 17.56
CA ALA A 388 -3.83 -11.86 16.12
C ALA A 388 -3.53 -13.24 15.52
N ARG A 389 -2.54 -13.95 16.07
CA ARG A 389 -2.25 -15.35 15.70
C ARG A 389 -3.33 -16.30 16.22
N GLY A 390 -3.79 -16.09 17.46
CA GLY A 390 -4.93 -16.80 18.02
C GLY A 390 -6.21 -16.63 17.19
N GLN A 391 -6.46 -15.40 16.70
CA GLN A 391 -7.58 -15.12 15.80
C GLN A 391 -7.47 -15.88 14.46
N ALA A 392 -6.28 -15.98 13.88
CA ALA A 392 -6.05 -16.73 12.65
C ALA A 392 -6.27 -18.25 12.84
N ILE A 393 -5.81 -18.80 13.96
CA ILE A 393 -6.08 -20.18 14.38
C ILE A 393 -7.59 -20.40 14.50
N ALA A 394 -8.30 -19.53 15.22
CA ALA A 394 -9.74 -19.63 15.42
C ALA A 394 -10.53 -19.56 14.10
N ALA A 395 -10.15 -18.66 13.20
CA ALA A 395 -10.77 -18.54 11.88
C ALA A 395 -10.57 -19.82 11.03
N THR A 396 -9.35 -20.38 11.04
CA THR A 396 -9.04 -21.62 10.31
C THR A 396 -9.78 -22.81 10.89
N ALA A 397 -9.84 -22.91 12.23
CA ALA A 397 -10.60 -23.95 12.92
C ALA A 397 -12.09 -23.91 12.56
N ARG A 398 -12.68 -22.71 12.44
CA ARG A 398 -14.08 -22.54 12.02
C ARG A 398 -14.31 -23.01 10.58
N GLN A 399 -13.42 -22.66 9.65
CA GLN A 399 -13.50 -23.13 8.25
C GLN A 399 -13.44 -24.66 8.17
N LEU A 400 -12.54 -25.29 8.91
CA LEU A 400 -12.38 -26.75 8.92
C LEU A 400 -13.53 -27.45 9.66
N TYR A 401 -14.09 -26.81 10.69
CA TYR A 401 -15.30 -27.26 11.38
C TYR A 401 -16.52 -27.25 10.45
N GLU A 402 -16.73 -26.17 9.69
CA GLU A 402 -17.84 -26.04 8.73
C GLU A 402 -17.79 -27.10 7.62
N ARG A 403 -16.58 -27.55 7.27
CA ARG A 403 -16.34 -28.68 6.34
C ARG A 403 -16.56 -30.05 6.98
N GLY A 404 -16.78 -30.12 8.29
CA GLY A 404 -16.97 -31.35 9.05
C GLY A 404 -15.67 -32.10 9.37
N TRP A 405 -14.51 -31.45 9.29
CA TRP A 405 -13.20 -32.10 9.49
C TRP A 405 -12.67 -31.95 10.92
N MET A 406 -13.28 -31.08 11.72
CA MET A 406 -12.95 -30.88 13.14
C MET A 406 -14.22 -30.93 14.01
N PRO A 407 -15.00 -32.03 13.99
CA PRO A 407 -16.29 -32.07 14.68
C PRO A 407 -16.12 -31.95 16.20
N GLY A 408 -16.90 -31.06 16.82
CA GLY A 408 -16.84 -30.83 18.26
C GLY A 408 -15.44 -30.39 18.70
N THR A 409 -14.82 -31.16 19.61
CA THR A 409 -13.48 -30.87 20.16
C THR A 409 -12.34 -31.55 19.40
N ALA A 410 -12.64 -32.26 18.30
CA ALA A 410 -11.69 -33.07 17.56
C ALA A 410 -10.70 -32.25 16.74
N GLY A 411 -9.44 -32.70 16.68
CA GLY A 411 -8.36 -32.04 15.97
C GLY A 411 -7.74 -30.86 16.74
N ASN A 412 -6.67 -30.31 16.18
CA ASN A 412 -6.02 -29.12 16.71
C ASN A 412 -5.21 -28.41 15.63
N ILE A 413 -4.93 -27.14 15.91
CA ILE A 413 -4.14 -26.27 15.05
C ILE A 413 -3.07 -25.63 15.91
N SER A 414 -1.87 -25.46 15.37
CA SER A 414 -0.84 -24.65 16.00
C SER A 414 -0.06 -23.82 15.01
N VAL A 415 0.54 -22.77 15.55
CA VAL A 415 1.39 -21.80 14.87
C VAL A 415 2.68 -21.65 15.69
N ARG A 416 3.83 -21.71 15.03
CA ARG A 416 5.13 -21.45 15.66
C ARG A 416 5.26 -19.97 15.99
N ILE A 417 5.66 -19.66 17.21
CA ILE A 417 5.91 -18.29 17.66
C ILE A 417 7.36 -17.91 17.38
N ASP A 418 8.27 -18.78 17.81
CA ASP A 418 9.71 -18.65 17.68
C ASP A 418 10.35 -20.07 17.67
N PRO A 419 11.68 -20.22 17.63
CA PRO A 419 12.31 -21.54 17.63
C PRO A 419 11.96 -22.43 18.84
N ALA A 420 11.60 -21.84 19.98
CA ALA A 420 11.33 -22.54 21.24
C ALA A 420 9.83 -22.75 21.49
N ASP A 421 8.95 -21.89 20.99
CA ASP A 421 7.54 -21.84 21.35
C ASP A 421 6.55 -21.93 20.18
N ALA A 422 5.40 -22.56 20.45
CA ALA A 422 4.26 -22.61 19.54
C ALA A 422 2.95 -22.29 20.28
N LEU A 423 2.04 -21.60 19.60
CA LEU A 423 0.69 -21.32 20.06
C LEU A 423 -0.26 -22.38 19.52
N VAL A 424 -1.00 -23.06 20.39
CA VAL A 424 -1.78 -24.27 20.06
C VAL A 424 -3.22 -24.10 20.54
N THR A 425 -4.22 -24.59 19.80
CA THR A 425 -5.62 -24.57 20.28
C THR A 425 -5.77 -25.23 21.65
N ALA A 426 -6.56 -24.63 22.53
CA ALA A 426 -6.86 -25.18 23.85
C ALA A 426 -7.67 -26.49 23.77
N SER A 427 -7.54 -27.30 24.82
CA SER A 427 -8.26 -28.58 24.96
C SER A 427 -9.72 -28.38 25.38
N GLY A 428 -10.60 -29.29 24.93
CA GLY A 428 -11.99 -29.38 25.38
C GLY A 428 -12.95 -28.33 24.81
N LEU A 429 -12.51 -27.52 23.85
CA LEU A 429 -13.33 -26.49 23.21
C LEU A 429 -13.76 -26.90 21.80
N SER A 430 -14.99 -26.52 21.44
CA SER A 430 -15.52 -26.73 20.09
C SER A 430 -14.69 -25.94 19.07
N LYS A 431 -14.18 -26.61 18.02
CA LYS A 431 -13.30 -25.98 17.03
C LYS A 431 -14.01 -24.94 16.17
N GLY A 432 -15.33 -25.03 16.05
CA GLY A 432 -16.16 -24.02 15.38
C GLY A 432 -16.37 -22.74 16.20
N GLU A 433 -16.20 -22.81 17.53
CA GLU A 433 -16.56 -21.74 18.48
C GLU A 433 -15.34 -21.05 19.10
N LEU A 434 -14.11 -21.40 18.69
CA LEU A 434 -12.90 -20.80 19.24
C LEU A 434 -12.88 -19.28 19.02
N GLY A 435 -12.45 -18.56 20.06
CA GLY A 435 -12.02 -17.17 19.99
C GLY A 435 -10.49 -17.04 19.94
N ALA A 436 -10.00 -15.81 19.78
CA ALA A 436 -8.57 -15.52 19.73
C ALA A 436 -7.79 -16.01 20.97
N ASP A 437 -8.41 -15.92 22.14
CA ASP A 437 -7.78 -16.28 23.43
C ASP A 437 -7.89 -17.77 23.76
N ASP A 438 -8.51 -18.58 22.90
CA ASP A 438 -8.67 -20.03 23.09
C ASP A 438 -7.47 -20.82 22.57
N THR A 439 -6.28 -20.28 22.82
CA THR A 439 -4.99 -20.85 22.48
C THR A 439 -4.07 -20.90 23.70
N VAL A 440 -3.04 -21.76 23.64
CA VAL A 440 -2.10 -22.03 24.72
C VAL A 440 -0.69 -21.99 24.15
N LEU A 441 0.17 -21.20 24.78
CA LEU A 441 1.59 -21.16 24.45
C LEU A 441 2.30 -22.37 25.04
N VAL A 442 2.99 -23.15 24.20
CA VAL A 442 3.64 -24.42 24.54
C VAL A 442 5.08 -24.42 24.08
N ALA A 443 5.97 -24.92 24.93
CA ALA A 443 7.36 -25.16 24.59
C ALA A 443 7.48 -26.36 23.65
N ILE A 444 8.15 -26.16 22.52
CA ILE A 444 8.33 -27.17 21.46
C ILE A 444 9.24 -28.32 21.94
N ALA A 445 10.21 -28.01 22.81
CA ALA A 445 11.21 -28.98 23.26
C ALA A 445 10.60 -30.13 24.10
N ASP A 446 9.65 -29.82 24.98
CA ASP A 446 9.10 -30.76 25.97
C ASP A 446 7.56 -30.90 25.89
N THR A 447 6.89 -30.13 25.03
CA THR A 447 5.42 -30.13 24.88
C THR A 447 4.69 -29.57 26.13
N ILE A 448 5.39 -28.84 27.00
CA ILE A 448 4.82 -28.30 28.23
C ILE A 448 4.29 -26.88 27.98
N ALA A 449 3.08 -26.59 28.47
CA ALA A 449 2.51 -25.24 28.43
C ALA A 449 3.39 -24.28 29.22
N ARG A 450 3.64 -23.07 28.67
CA ARG A 450 4.41 -22.03 29.36
C ARG A 450 3.70 -21.62 30.67
N PRO A 451 4.43 -21.13 31.68
CA PRO A 451 3.82 -20.65 32.92
C PRO A 451 2.81 -19.52 32.66
N GLY A 452 1.74 -19.46 33.47
CA GLY A 452 0.73 -18.40 33.40
C GLY A 452 -0.39 -18.62 32.38
N GLN A 453 -0.40 -19.75 31.67
CA GLN A 453 -1.50 -20.12 30.77
C GLN A 453 -2.74 -20.51 31.58
N SER A 454 -3.89 -19.91 31.26
CA SER A 454 -5.18 -20.17 31.94
C SER A 454 -5.86 -21.45 31.46
N ARG A 455 -5.40 -22.02 30.33
CA ARG A 455 -5.98 -23.19 29.67
C ARG A 455 -4.94 -24.31 29.50
N LYS A 456 -5.44 -25.53 29.29
CA LYS A 456 -4.60 -26.70 28.97
C LYS A 456 -4.47 -26.85 27.45
N PRO A 457 -3.29 -27.20 26.92
CA PRO A 457 -3.12 -27.45 25.50
C PRO A 457 -3.85 -28.74 25.08
N SER A 458 -4.15 -28.89 23.79
CA SER A 458 -4.76 -30.11 23.24
C SER A 458 -3.91 -31.36 23.56
N ALA A 459 -4.54 -32.53 23.70
CA ALA A 459 -3.82 -33.80 23.89
C ALA A 459 -2.92 -34.14 22.70
N GLU A 460 -3.31 -33.71 21.50
CA GLU A 460 -2.59 -33.91 20.22
C GLU A 460 -1.41 -32.94 20.04
N THR A 461 -1.07 -32.13 21.06
CA THR A 461 0.05 -31.18 20.97
C THR A 461 1.40 -31.88 20.76
N SER A 462 1.58 -33.11 21.26
CA SER A 462 2.79 -33.92 21.03
C SER A 462 3.05 -34.21 19.55
N ILE A 463 1.99 -34.35 18.75
CA ILE A 463 2.08 -34.55 17.29
C ILE A 463 2.63 -33.28 16.63
N HIS A 464 2.17 -32.10 17.08
CA HIS A 464 2.60 -30.81 16.52
C HIS A 464 4.04 -30.50 16.88
N THR A 465 4.44 -30.71 18.15
CA THR A 465 5.81 -30.45 18.58
C THR A 465 6.82 -31.40 17.95
N ALA A 466 6.43 -32.66 17.67
CA ALA A 466 7.26 -33.59 16.89
C ALA A 466 7.56 -33.08 15.48
N VAL A 467 6.54 -32.54 14.79
CA VAL A 467 6.75 -31.89 13.48
C VAL A 467 7.67 -30.68 13.64
N TYR A 468 7.45 -29.82 14.63
CA TYR A 468 8.28 -28.63 14.82
C TYR A 468 9.74 -28.93 15.20
N ARG A 469 10.03 -30.03 15.89
CA ARG A 469 11.40 -30.44 16.22
C ARG A 469 12.17 -30.95 14.99
N THR A 470 11.46 -31.57 14.05
CA THR A 470 12.07 -32.25 12.90
C THR A 470 11.97 -31.47 11.59
N ARG A 471 11.10 -30.46 11.53
CA ARG A 471 10.79 -29.69 10.32
C ARG A 471 10.82 -28.19 10.56
N PRO A 472 11.23 -27.39 9.55
CA PRO A 472 11.11 -25.94 9.58
C PRO A 472 9.67 -25.47 9.35
N ALA A 473 8.69 -26.13 9.98
CA ALA A 473 7.27 -25.76 9.85
C ALA A 473 6.96 -24.49 10.64
N GLY A 474 6.22 -23.57 10.02
CA GLY A 474 5.61 -22.41 10.67
C GLY A 474 4.24 -22.74 11.28
N ALA A 475 3.49 -23.68 10.71
CA ALA A 475 2.20 -24.10 11.26
C ALA A 475 1.93 -25.59 11.05
N VAL A 476 1.06 -26.15 11.90
CA VAL A 476 0.61 -27.55 11.84
C VAL A 476 -0.89 -27.61 12.02
N VAL A 477 -1.57 -28.34 11.14
CA VAL A 477 -3.00 -28.59 11.16
C VAL A 477 -3.24 -30.09 11.30
N HIS A 478 -3.97 -30.48 12.33
CA HIS A 478 -4.40 -31.86 12.53
C HIS A 478 -5.94 -31.91 12.52
N VAL A 479 -6.48 -32.69 11.57
CA VAL A 479 -7.93 -32.79 11.34
C VAL A 479 -8.35 -34.24 11.20
N HIS A 480 -9.62 -34.50 11.48
CA HIS A 480 -10.24 -35.83 11.47
C HIS A 480 -11.16 -35.92 10.25
N SER A 481 -10.61 -35.67 9.06
CA SER A 481 -11.39 -35.57 7.83
C SER A 481 -11.86 -36.97 7.34
N PRO A 482 -13.12 -37.13 6.90
CA PRO A 482 -13.72 -38.46 6.71
C PRO A 482 -13.00 -39.38 5.72
N PHE A 483 -12.68 -38.90 4.52
CA PHE A 483 -12.14 -39.74 3.45
C PHE A 483 -10.69 -40.12 3.69
N ALA A 484 -9.88 -39.17 4.15
CA ALA A 484 -8.49 -39.42 4.54
C ALA A 484 -8.41 -40.41 5.71
N THR A 485 -9.27 -40.26 6.72
CA THR A 485 -9.33 -41.16 7.87
C THR A 485 -9.77 -42.56 7.45
N ALA A 486 -10.76 -42.67 6.56
CA ALA A 486 -11.21 -43.94 6.01
C ALA A 486 -10.08 -44.63 5.22
N LEU A 487 -9.39 -43.91 4.33
CA LEU A 487 -8.29 -44.45 3.55
C LEU A 487 -7.17 -44.97 4.47
N ALA A 488 -6.71 -44.16 5.43
CA ALA A 488 -5.71 -44.56 6.41
C ALA A 488 -6.10 -45.83 7.17
N THR A 489 -7.36 -45.93 7.58
CA THR A 489 -7.89 -47.10 8.30
C THR A 489 -7.84 -48.36 7.44
N THR A 490 -8.17 -48.25 6.15
CA THR A 490 -8.16 -49.38 5.22
C THR A 490 -6.77 -49.76 4.70
N SER A 491 -5.81 -48.81 4.70
CA SER A 491 -4.46 -49.03 4.21
C SER A 491 -3.49 -49.55 5.29
N ALA A 492 -3.83 -49.41 6.57
CA ALA A 492 -2.94 -49.80 7.66
C ALA A 492 -2.68 -51.31 7.71
N ARG A 493 -1.40 -51.68 7.85
CA ARG A 493 -1.02 -53.09 8.04
C ARG A 493 -1.19 -53.52 9.50
N PRO A 494 -1.59 -54.78 9.77
CA PRO A 494 -1.51 -55.37 11.11
C PRO A 494 -0.07 -55.33 11.63
N GLY A 495 0.13 -55.05 12.91
CA GLY A 495 1.44 -55.16 13.56
C GLY A 495 2.06 -53.87 14.11
N GLY A 496 1.36 -52.73 14.04
CA GLY A 496 1.76 -51.51 14.75
C GLY A 496 2.99 -50.79 14.19
N ALA A 497 3.39 -51.09 12.95
CA ALA A 497 4.45 -50.39 12.24
C ALA A 497 3.88 -49.31 11.31
N VAL A 498 4.68 -48.27 11.02
CA VAL A 498 4.32 -47.23 10.04
C VAL A 498 4.19 -47.87 8.65
N THR A 499 3.04 -47.67 8.02
CA THR A 499 2.77 -48.22 6.68
C THR A 499 2.95 -47.14 5.62
N PRO A 500 3.85 -47.31 4.63
CA PRO A 500 3.99 -46.35 3.53
C PRO A 500 2.86 -46.53 2.51
N LEU A 501 2.08 -45.47 2.28
CA LEU A 501 1.02 -45.42 1.29
C LEU A 501 1.48 -44.63 0.06
N ARG A 502 1.70 -45.31 -1.07
CA ARG A 502 2.09 -44.67 -2.33
C ARG A 502 0.85 -44.23 -3.09
N ILE A 503 0.78 -42.97 -3.51
CA ILE A 503 -0.31 -42.42 -4.33
C ILE A 503 0.29 -41.77 -5.58
N SER A 504 -0.25 -42.09 -6.76
CA SER A 504 0.24 -41.56 -8.04
C SER A 504 -0.89 -41.22 -9.02
N GLY A 505 -0.59 -40.36 -9.99
CA GLY A 505 -1.53 -40.08 -11.10
C GLY A 505 -2.76 -39.25 -10.71
N PHE A 506 -2.61 -38.31 -9.76
CA PHE A 506 -3.60 -37.31 -9.41
C PHE A 506 -3.02 -35.91 -9.51
N GLU A 507 -3.71 -34.99 -10.17
CA GLU A 507 -3.28 -33.59 -10.32
C GLU A 507 -3.15 -32.87 -8.97
N LEU A 508 -3.96 -33.26 -7.99
CA LEU A 508 -3.96 -32.72 -6.62
C LEU A 508 -2.64 -32.92 -5.87
N LEU A 509 -1.76 -33.83 -6.33
CA LEU A 509 -0.43 -34.03 -5.74
C LEU A 509 0.44 -32.76 -5.79
N LYS A 510 0.19 -31.85 -6.74
CA LYS A 510 0.86 -30.55 -6.83
C LYS A 510 0.61 -29.67 -5.60
N GLY A 511 -0.52 -29.86 -4.93
CA GLY A 511 -0.90 -29.13 -3.72
C GLY A 511 -0.01 -29.42 -2.50
N PHE A 512 0.85 -30.44 -2.56
CA PHE A 512 1.76 -30.77 -1.46
C PHE A 512 3.09 -30.02 -1.51
N GLY A 513 3.45 -29.42 -2.66
CA GLY A 513 4.74 -28.73 -2.84
C GLY A 513 5.93 -29.69 -2.92
N LEU A 514 5.75 -30.86 -3.54
CA LEU A 514 6.80 -31.86 -3.74
C LEU A 514 7.66 -31.51 -4.96
N THR A 515 8.95 -31.85 -4.92
CA THR A 515 9.88 -31.67 -6.06
C THR A 515 9.43 -32.45 -7.31
N ASP A 516 8.87 -33.65 -7.11
CA ASP A 516 8.21 -34.45 -8.15
C ASP A 516 6.74 -34.71 -7.74
N PRO A 517 5.77 -34.00 -8.33
CA PRO A 517 4.36 -34.18 -8.00
C PRO A 517 3.71 -35.38 -8.73
N SER A 518 4.47 -36.24 -9.41
CA SER A 518 3.90 -37.43 -10.08
C SER A 518 3.48 -38.52 -9.10
N THR A 519 4.16 -38.61 -7.96
CA THR A 519 3.93 -39.62 -6.92
C THR A 519 4.28 -39.08 -5.54
N VAL A 520 3.53 -39.48 -4.51
CA VAL A 520 3.86 -39.27 -3.11
C VAL A 520 3.84 -40.58 -2.33
N VAL A 521 4.70 -40.73 -1.33
CA VAL A 521 4.65 -41.82 -0.35
C VAL A 521 4.35 -41.21 1.01
N ILE A 522 3.14 -41.42 1.51
CA ILE A 522 2.65 -40.83 2.76
C ILE A 522 2.77 -41.86 3.88
N PRO A 523 3.39 -41.52 5.02
CA PRO A 523 3.45 -42.43 6.16
C PRO A 523 2.07 -42.53 6.85
N VAL A 524 1.65 -43.76 7.11
CA VAL A 524 0.45 -44.08 7.89
C VAL A 524 0.88 -44.62 9.25
N PHE A 525 0.75 -43.80 10.29
CA PHE A 525 1.09 -44.16 11.66
C PHE A 525 -0.01 -45.00 12.32
N PRO A 526 0.35 -45.93 13.20
CA PRO A 526 -0.61 -46.59 14.08
C PRO A 526 -1.22 -45.58 15.07
N ASN A 527 -2.48 -45.79 15.44
CA ASN A 527 -3.13 -45.02 16.50
C ASN A 527 -2.93 -45.70 17.85
N TRP A 528 -2.62 -44.92 18.87
CA TRP A 528 -2.39 -45.37 20.24
C TRP A 528 -3.29 -44.60 21.21
N PRO A 529 -3.82 -45.24 22.26
CA PRO A 529 -4.54 -44.52 23.32
C PRO A 529 -3.69 -43.43 24.01
N ASP A 530 -2.38 -43.63 24.05
CA ASP A 530 -1.41 -42.63 24.50
C ASP A 530 -0.93 -41.79 23.32
N VAL A 531 -1.48 -40.57 23.20
CA VAL A 531 -1.14 -39.63 22.12
C VAL A 531 0.31 -39.15 22.19
N ALA A 532 0.95 -39.18 23.37
CA ALA A 532 2.37 -38.84 23.49
C ALA A 532 3.24 -39.86 22.74
N ARG A 533 2.85 -41.13 22.73
CA ARG A 533 3.51 -42.17 21.94
C ARG A 533 3.40 -41.89 20.44
N ILE A 534 2.24 -41.46 19.95
CA ILE A 534 2.07 -41.10 18.52
C ILE A 534 3.05 -39.97 18.16
N GLY A 535 3.15 -38.94 19.01
CA GLY A 535 4.13 -37.86 18.83
C GLY A 535 5.57 -38.36 18.79
N ALA A 536 5.96 -39.28 19.68
CA ALA A 536 7.30 -39.88 19.67
C ALA A 536 7.58 -40.70 18.40
N ASP A 537 6.62 -41.53 17.96
CA ASP A 537 6.75 -42.31 16.73
C ASP A 537 6.93 -41.38 15.50
N ILE A 538 6.20 -40.26 15.44
CA ILE A 538 6.32 -39.24 14.39
C ILE A 538 7.69 -38.55 14.44
N ASP A 539 8.15 -38.16 15.62
CA ASP A 539 9.45 -37.49 15.83
C ASP A 539 10.61 -38.36 15.33
N THR A 540 10.62 -39.64 15.72
CA THR A 540 11.60 -40.64 15.25
C THR A 540 11.52 -40.79 13.73
N TYR A 541 10.33 -41.04 13.18
CA TYR A 541 10.17 -41.26 11.75
C TYR A 541 10.61 -40.05 10.92
N LEU A 542 10.17 -38.84 11.28
CA LEU A 542 10.51 -37.63 10.53
C LEU A 542 11.99 -37.25 10.64
N SER A 543 12.66 -37.62 11.73
CA SER A 543 14.11 -37.48 11.90
C SER A 543 14.88 -38.44 10.99
N GLU A 544 14.41 -39.68 10.87
CA GLU A 544 15.02 -40.72 10.02
C GLU A 544 14.72 -40.53 8.53
N ASN A 545 13.65 -39.80 8.19
CA ASN A 545 13.17 -39.62 6.82
C ASN A 545 13.06 -38.13 6.46
N PRO A 546 14.18 -37.40 6.29
CA PRO A 546 14.17 -35.95 6.04
C PRO A 546 13.38 -35.55 4.78
N ASP A 547 13.25 -36.45 3.81
CA ASP A 547 12.48 -36.20 2.58
C ASP A 547 10.99 -36.57 2.67
N ALA A 548 10.49 -36.96 3.86
CA ALA A 548 9.08 -37.25 4.06
C ALA A 548 8.20 -36.05 3.65
N PRO A 549 7.06 -36.29 2.97
CA PRO A 549 6.20 -35.21 2.49
C PRO A 549 5.56 -34.47 3.68
N PRO A 550 5.08 -33.22 3.49
CA PRO A 550 4.53 -32.37 4.55
C PRO A 550 3.13 -32.79 5.06
N ILE A 551 2.84 -34.09 5.01
CA ILE A 551 1.57 -34.73 5.29
C ILE A 551 1.81 -36.12 5.88
N LEU A 552 0.97 -36.54 6.83
CA LEU A 552 0.93 -37.88 7.38
C LEU A 552 -0.49 -38.31 7.75
N PHE A 553 -0.71 -39.62 7.84
CA PHE A 553 -1.93 -40.22 8.34
C PHE A 553 -1.72 -40.84 9.72
N ILE A 554 -2.77 -40.89 10.53
CA ILE A 554 -2.85 -41.68 11.75
C ILE A 554 -4.11 -42.56 11.65
N THR A 555 -3.91 -43.87 11.71
CA THR A 555 -4.93 -44.90 11.43
C THR A 555 -6.17 -44.73 12.29
N GLY A 556 -7.33 -44.44 11.70
CA GLY A 556 -8.59 -44.26 12.45
C GLY A 556 -8.61 -43.05 13.39
N HIS A 557 -7.69 -42.09 13.20
CA HIS A 557 -7.57 -40.89 14.01
C HIS A 557 -7.69 -39.63 13.15
N GLY A 558 -6.89 -39.50 12.09
CA GLY A 558 -6.94 -38.33 11.23
C GLY A 558 -5.70 -38.13 10.39
N ILE A 559 -5.50 -36.91 9.93
CA ILE A 559 -4.31 -36.46 9.19
C ILE A 559 -3.64 -35.31 9.89
N THR A 560 -2.33 -35.22 9.71
CA THR A 560 -1.55 -34.05 10.12
C THR A 560 -0.81 -33.50 8.92
N THR A 561 -0.95 -32.21 8.69
CA THR A 561 -0.27 -31.48 7.64
C THR A 561 0.46 -30.30 8.25
N TRP A 562 1.57 -29.91 7.64
CA TRP A 562 2.34 -28.76 8.10
C TRP A 562 2.81 -27.93 6.94
N GLY A 563 3.24 -26.70 7.22
CA GLY A 563 3.80 -25.80 6.22
C GLY A 563 4.46 -24.59 6.84
N ASP A 564 5.02 -23.75 5.98
CA ASP A 564 5.67 -22.49 6.36
C ASP A 564 4.65 -21.49 6.94
N THR A 565 3.38 -21.66 6.58
CA THR A 565 2.25 -20.84 7.06
C THR A 565 1.04 -21.70 7.40
N LEU A 566 0.13 -21.15 8.22
CA LEU A 566 -1.14 -21.79 8.56
C LEU A 566 -2.01 -22.09 7.31
N ALA A 567 -2.02 -21.17 6.34
CA ALA A 567 -2.73 -21.38 5.08
C ALA A 567 -2.15 -22.57 4.30
N GLN A 568 -0.82 -22.66 4.18
CA GLN A 568 -0.18 -23.77 3.49
C GLN A 568 -0.45 -25.13 4.18
N ALA A 569 -0.41 -25.15 5.52
CA ALA A 569 -0.77 -26.35 6.28
C ALA A 569 -2.24 -26.75 6.03
N ARG A 570 -3.17 -25.79 6.05
CA ARG A 570 -4.60 -26.01 5.74
C ARG A 570 -4.80 -26.53 4.32
N ASP A 571 -4.19 -25.88 3.32
CA ASP A 571 -4.39 -26.21 1.91
C ASP A 571 -3.89 -27.62 1.58
N ARG A 572 -2.81 -28.06 2.24
CA ARG A 572 -2.34 -29.45 2.17
C ARG A 572 -3.36 -30.44 2.73
N ALA A 573 -4.02 -30.11 3.84
CA ALA A 573 -5.11 -30.93 4.37
C ALA A 573 -6.30 -30.98 3.39
N GLU A 574 -6.64 -29.83 2.77
CA GLU A 574 -7.71 -29.77 1.76
C GLU A 574 -7.40 -30.61 0.52
N CYS A 575 -6.19 -30.51 -0.01
CA CYS A 575 -5.75 -31.31 -1.14
C CYS A 575 -5.74 -32.80 -0.81
N LEU A 576 -5.27 -33.16 0.38
CA LEU A 576 -5.23 -34.56 0.81
C LEU A 576 -6.63 -35.16 0.96
N GLU A 577 -7.55 -34.45 1.61
CA GLU A 577 -8.92 -34.92 1.77
C GLU A 577 -9.64 -35.06 0.42
N ALA A 578 -9.53 -34.06 -0.47
CA ALA A 578 -10.13 -34.12 -1.80
C ALA A 578 -9.55 -35.26 -2.65
N LEU A 579 -8.25 -35.52 -2.53
CA LEU A 579 -7.60 -36.65 -3.17
C LEU A 579 -8.09 -37.98 -2.61
N CYS A 580 -8.23 -38.10 -1.28
CA CYS A 580 -8.76 -39.30 -0.64
C CYS A 580 -10.23 -39.54 -0.99
N GLU A 581 -11.02 -38.48 -1.13
CA GLU A 581 -12.40 -38.54 -1.59
C GLU A 581 -12.48 -39.11 -3.01
N LEU A 582 -11.62 -38.64 -3.93
CA LEU A 582 -11.55 -39.17 -5.29
C LEU A 582 -11.19 -40.66 -5.29
N ILE A 583 -10.19 -41.07 -4.50
CA ILE A 583 -9.80 -42.48 -4.37
C ILE A 583 -11.00 -43.32 -3.87
N ALA A 584 -11.65 -42.87 -2.79
CA ALA A 584 -12.77 -43.59 -2.18
C ALA A 584 -13.97 -43.70 -3.12
N ARG A 585 -14.29 -42.64 -3.87
CA ARG A 585 -15.45 -42.60 -4.79
C ARG A 585 -15.19 -43.32 -6.11
N THR A 586 -13.95 -43.35 -6.60
CA THR A 586 -13.61 -43.97 -7.90
C THR A 586 -13.17 -45.42 -7.77
N GLY A 587 -12.72 -45.85 -6.59
CA GLY A 587 -12.15 -47.18 -6.38
C GLY A 587 -10.80 -47.39 -7.07
N ARG A 588 -10.13 -46.33 -7.53
CA ARG A 588 -8.78 -46.42 -8.11
C ARG A 588 -7.81 -47.00 -7.09
N THR A 589 -7.16 -48.11 -7.45
CA THR A 589 -6.18 -48.83 -6.61
C THR A 589 -4.77 -48.25 -6.71
N ASP A 590 -4.59 -47.15 -7.41
CA ASP A 590 -3.32 -46.45 -7.65
C ASP A 590 -2.73 -45.85 -6.34
N ALA A 591 -3.46 -46.05 -5.23
CA ALA A 591 -3.13 -45.84 -3.84
C ALA A 591 -3.06 -47.18 -3.06
N MET A 592 -2.14 -48.10 -3.41
CA MET A 592 -1.91 -49.33 -2.63
C MET A 592 -0.64 -49.20 -1.76
N PRO A 593 -0.59 -49.86 -0.58
CA PRO A 593 0.64 -49.96 0.21
C PRO A 593 1.78 -50.56 -0.64
N LEU A 594 3.00 -50.03 -0.52
CA LEU A 594 4.18 -50.60 -1.21
C LEU A 594 4.35 -52.07 -0.81
N GLU A 595 4.24 -53.02 -1.75
CA GLU A 595 4.69 -54.39 -1.52
C GLU A 595 6.20 -54.36 -1.26
N ILE A 596 6.59 -54.51 0.01
CA ILE A 596 7.97 -54.77 0.37
C ILE A 596 8.12 -56.28 0.17
N GLY A 597 8.92 -56.69 -0.81
CA GLY A 597 9.26 -58.10 -1.05
C GLY A 597 9.83 -58.76 0.23
N PRO A 598 9.81 -60.10 0.33
CA PRO A 598 10.18 -60.79 1.56
C PRO A 598 11.68 -60.59 1.89
N THR A 599 11.89 -59.94 3.05
CA THR A 599 13.08 -59.82 3.92
C THR A 599 14.47 -59.86 3.30
#